data_AF-A0A957BD80-F1
#
_entry.id   AF-A0A957BD80-F1
#
_cell.length_a   1.000
_cell.length_b   1.000
_cell.length_c   1.000
_cell.angle_alpha   90.00
_cell.angle_beta   90.00
_cell.angle_gamma   90.00
#
_symmetry.space_group_name_H-M   'P 1'
#
loop_
_entity.id
_entity.type
_entity.pdbx_description
1 polymer ?
#
loop_
_entity_poly.entity_id
_entity_poly.type
_entity_poly.pdbx_seq_one_letter_code
_entity_poly.pdbx_strand_id
1 'polypeptide(L)'
;MWPVSSAAYGTSAGLLFSMEYATIKSMKTQANIEKQQLARWLVTLYDIKPERARFLPYGECGWIYHIHTFDAAYVLKLKQPQLCGGSFSQQIINTHMALYYDYGIRQISTPPLRAASGDYINTLGDYDAILVPYIEGTPAYDMTLSDLQQRKLGALVATLHRCKLHADERPPVERFSLQ
;
A
#
# COMPACT_ATOMS: atom_id res chain seq x y z
N MET A 1 -50.67 8.07 -39.31
CA MET A 1 -51.43 6.82 -39.23
C MET A 1 -50.42 5.67 -39.15
N TRP A 2 -50.15 5.21 -37.92
CA TRP A 2 -49.56 3.92 -37.45
C TRP A 2 -48.27 3.31 -38.08
N PRO A 3 -47.47 2.51 -37.34
CA PRO A 3 -47.17 2.59 -35.90
C PRO A 3 -45.68 2.37 -35.56
N VAL A 4 -45.38 2.60 -34.27
CA VAL A 4 -44.18 2.17 -33.55
C VAL A 4 -44.36 0.70 -33.14
N SER A 5 -43.34 -0.16 -33.28
CA SER A 5 -43.21 -1.36 -32.43
C SER A 5 -41.75 -1.81 -32.29
N SER A 6 -41.51 -2.40 -31.13
CA SER A 6 -40.29 -2.61 -30.37
C SER A 6 -39.48 -3.87 -30.72
N ALA A 7 -38.19 -3.79 -30.38
CA ALA A 7 -37.33 -4.84 -29.78
C ALA A 7 -37.15 -6.20 -30.49
N ALA A 8 -35.88 -6.51 -30.77
CA ALA A 8 -35.33 -7.83 -30.52
C ALA A 8 -33.93 -7.67 -29.93
N TYR A 9 -33.82 -8.03 -28.64
CA TYR A 9 -32.58 -8.15 -27.90
C TYR A 9 -31.66 -9.16 -28.59
N GLY A 10 -30.46 -8.72 -28.96
CA GLY A 10 -29.36 -9.63 -29.24
C GLY A 10 -28.89 -10.25 -27.93
N THR A 11 -29.27 -11.49 -27.69
CA THR A 11 -28.67 -12.38 -26.70
C THR A 11 -27.25 -12.71 -27.15
N SER A 12 -26.27 -11.86 -26.79
CA SER A 12 -24.88 -12.33 -26.72
C SER A 12 -24.77 -13.17 -25.46
N ALA A 13 -24.70 -14.48 -25.68
CA ALA A 13 -24.43 -15.49 -24.68
C ALA A 13 -23.39 -15.01 -23.67
N GLY A 14 -23.79 -14.97 -22.40
CA GLY A 14 -22.91 -14.70 -21.28
C GLY A 14 -21.81 -15.74 -21.26
N LEU A 15 -20.60 -15.33 -21.64
CA LEU A 15 -19.39 -15.99 -21.19
C LEU A 15 -19.29 -15.69 -19.69
N LEU A 16 -19.79 -16.64 -18.88
CA LEU A 16 -19.43 -16.78 -17.48
C LEU A 16 -17.91 -17.02 -17.44
N PHE A 17 -17.14 -15.93 -17.45
CA PHE A 17 -15.76 -15.95 -16.98
C PHE A 17 -15.81 -16.13 -15.46
N SER A 18 -16.04 -17.37 -15.02
CA SER A 18 -15.68 -17.79 -13.67
C SER A 18 -14.17 -17.98 -13.66
N MET A 19 -13.43 -16.90 -13.43
CA MET A 19 -12.08 -17.02 -12.91
C MET A 19 -12.21 -17.45 -11.45
N GLU A 20 -12.33 -18.76 -11.25
CA GLU A 20 -11.96 -19.36 -9.97
C GLU A 20 -10.47 -19.10 -9.78
N TYR A 21 -10.15 -18.00 -9.11
CA TYR A 21 -8.86 -17.88 -8.45
C TYR A 21 -8.80 -19.00 -7.42
N ALA A 22 -8.19 -20.12 -7.81
CA ALA A 22 -7.67 -21.10 -6.87
C ALA A 22 -6.65 -20.37 -5.99
N THR A 23 -7.16 -19.70 -4.97
CA THR A 23 -6.36 -19.02 -3.96
C THR A 23 -5.79 -20.16 -3.13
N ILE A 24 -4.61 -20.66 -3.51
CA ILE A 24 -3.73 -21.28 -2.53
C ILE A 24 -3.42 -20.14 -1.57
N LYS A 25 -4.28 -19.98 -0.56
CA LYS A 25 -4.12 -19.03 0.54
C LYS A 25 -2.97 -19.60 1.36
N SER A 26 -1.74 -19.49 0.86
CA SER A 26 -0.55 -19.79 1.65
C SER A 26 -0.69 -18.94 2.89
N MET A 27 -0.90 -19.56 4.04
CA MET A 27 -1.15 -18.85 5.27
C MET A 27 0.09 -18.02 5.59
N LYS A 28 0.00 -16.70 5.38
CA LYS A 28 1.10 -15.80 5.71
C LYS A 28 1.35 -15.88 7.21
N THR A 29 2.57 -16.22 7.57
CA THR A 29 3.04 -16.30 8.96
C THR A 29 3.55 -14.94 9.41
N GLN A 30 3.61 -14.74 10.73
CA GLN A 30 4.21 -13.55 11.30
C GLN A 30 5.72 -13.52 11.02
N ALA A 31 6.30 -12.32 11.04
CA ALA A 31 7.75 -12.17 11.04
C ALA A 31 8.32 -12.79 12.32
N ASN A 32 9.52 -13.37 12.22
CA ASN A 32 10.23 -13.93 13.36
C ASN A 32 10.88 -12.81 14.19
N ILE A 33 10.06 -12.04 14.90
CA ILE A 33 10.47 -10.91 15.73
C ILE A 33 9.81 -11.05 17.09
N GLU A 34 10.61 -10.92 18.15
CA GLU A 34 10.07 -10.90 19.51
C GLU A 34 9.28 -9.62 19.78
N LYS A 35 8.13 -9.74 20.45
CA LYS A 35 7.29 -8.58 20.78
C LYS A 35 8.04 -7.49 21.54
N GLN A 36 8.94 -7.87 22.46
CA GLN A 36 9.76 -6.93 23.23
C GLN A 36 10.80 -6.22 22.36
N GLN A 37 11.34 -6.90 21.34
CA GLN A 37 12.25 -6.29 20.38
C GLN A 37 11.52 -5.24 19.54
N LEU A 38 10.34 -5.57 19.01
CA LEU A 38 9.49 -4.62 18.28
C LEU A 38 9.13 -3.40 19.13
N ALA A 39 8.70 -3.61 20.37
CA ALA A 39 8.33 -2.51 21.26
C ALA A 39 9.52 -1.59 21.57
N ARG A 40 10.71 -2.15 21.88
CA ARG A 40 11.93 -1.36 22.09
C ARG A 40 12.33 -0.58 20.84
N TRP A 41 12.21 -1.19 19.66
CA TRP A 41 12.51 -0.52 18.39
C TRP A 41 11.61 0.69 18.15
N LEU A 42 10.30 0.56 18.38
CA LEU A 42 9.34 1.67 18.23
C LEU A 42 9.62 2.82 19.20
N VAL A 43 9.89 2.51 20.47
CA VAL A 43 10.21 3.52 21.49
C VAL A 43 11.54 4.21 21.17
N THR A 44 12.57 3.45 20.81
CA THR A 44 13.92 4.00 20.60
C THR A 44 13.99 4.88 19.37
N LEU A 45 13.37 4.47 18.26
CA LEU A 45 13.50 5.18 16.99
C LEU A 45 12.43 6.25 16.77
N TYR A 46 11.26 6.14 17.39
CA TYR A 46 10.12 7.01 17.10
C TYR A 46 9.45 7.59 18.35
N ASP A 47 9.94 7.28 19.56
CA ASP A 47 9.26 7.59 20.84
C ASP A 47 7.81 7.09 20.91
N ILE A 48 7.51 6.02 20.15
CA ILE A 48 6.17 5.41 20.11
C ILE A 48 6.11 4.25 21.09
N LYS A 49 5.19 4.34 22.05
CA LYS A 49 4.86 3.25 22.98
C LYS A 49 3.67 2.45 22.43
N PRO A 50 3.88 1.26 21.87
CA PRO A 50 2.77 0.46 21.35
C PRO A 50 1.96 -0.15 22.50
N GLU A 51 0.64 -0.02 22.44
CA GLU A 51 -0.28 -0.78 23.30
C GLU A 51 -0.48 -2.19 22.73
N ARG A 52 -0.60 -2.29 21.39
CA ARG A 52 -0.80 -3.55 20.70
C ARG A 52 -0.20 -3.50 19.30
N ALA A 53 0.42 -4.60 18.89
CA ALA A 53 0.78 -4.85 17.49
C ALA A 53 -0.03 -6.04 16.96
N ARG A 54 -0.79 -5.84 15.88
CA ARG A 54 -1.57 -6.88 15.21
C ARG A 54 -0.97 -7.17 13.85
N PHE A 55 -0.55 -8.40 13.63
CA PHE A 55 -0.14 -8.85 12.31
C PHE A 55 -1.33 -8.83 11.33
N LEU A 56 -1.09 -8.28 10.16
CA LEU A 56 -2.02 -8.26 9.04
C LEU A 56 -1.46 -9.19 7.95
N PRO A 57 -2.13 -10.31 7.63
CA PRO A 57 -1.64 -11.30 6.66
C PRO A 57 -1.85 -10.84 5.21
N TYR A 58 -1.43 -9.61 4.91
CA TYR A 58 -1.50 -8.96 3.60
C TYR A 58 -0.09 -8.58 3.09
N GLY A 59 -0.01 -8.24 1.80
CA GLY A 59 1.24 -7.92 1.11
C GLY A 59 1.75 -9.11 0.31
N GLU A 60 2.58 -8.89 -0.69
CA GLU A 60 3.15 -9.97 -1.51
C GLU A 60 4.43 -10.48 -0.88
N CYS A 61 5.49 -9.66 -0.89
CA CYS A 61 6.78 -9.99 -0.26
C CYS A 61 7.10 -9.08 0.93
N GLY A 62 6.28 -9.16 1.97
CA GLY A 62 6.50 -8.42 3.21
C GLY A 62 5.54 -8.82 4.31
N TRP A 63 5.84 -8.35 5.53
CA TRP A 63 5.01 -8.53 6.72
C TRP A 63 4.49 -7.17 7.14
N ILE A 64 3.18 -7.10 7.41
CA ILE A 64 2.51 -5.86 7.75
C ILE A 64 1.94 -6.00 9.16
N TYR A 65 2.16 -4.99 9.99
CA TYR A 65 1.60 -4.91 11.34
C TYR A 65 0.82 -3.61 11.49
N HIS A 66 -0.37 -3.71 12.06
CA HIS A 66 -1.12 -2.58 12.59
C HIS A 66 -0.65 -2.34 14.03
N ILE A 67 0.01 -1.21 14.25
CA ILE A 67 0.49 -0.76 15.56
C ILE A 67 -0.54 0.20 16.14
N HIS A 68 -1.13 -0.17 17.27
CA HIS A 68 -2.03 0.67 18.03
C HIS A 68 -1.27 1.33 19.19
N THR A 69 -1.52 2.62 19.36
CA THR A 69 -1.08 3.42 20.50
C THR A 69 -2.31 4.04 21.15
N PHE A 70 -2.11 4.78 22.25
CA PHE A 70 -3.21 5.41 22.98
C PHE A 70 -4.02 6.41 22.13
N ASP A 71 -3.35 7.21 21.31
CA ASP A 71 -3.94 8.35 20.57
C ASP A 71 -3.83 8.22 19.04
N ALA A 72 -3.02 7.28 18.55
CA ALA A 72 -2.76 7.11 17.14
C ALA A 72 -2.61 5.63 16.72
N ALA A 73 -2.60 5.42 15.40
CA ALA A 73 -2.35 4.13 14.79
C ALA A 73 -1.33 4.24 13.65
N TYR A 74 -0.56 3.18 13.46
CA TYR A 74 0.49 3.10 12.45
C TYR A 74 0.47 1.76 11.71
N VAL A 75 0.98 1.76 10.48
CA VAL A 75 1.34 0.57 9.73
C VAL A 75 2.86 0.41 9.77
N LEU A 76 3.34 -0.67 10.37
CA LEU A 76 4.71 -1.13 10.21
C LEU A 76 4.77 -2.10 9.03
N LYS A 77 5.60 -1.80 8.05
CA LYS A 77 5.89 -2.70 6.94
C LYS A 77 7.32 -3.21 7.08
N LEU A 78 7.48 -4.53 6.98
CA LEU A 78 8.75 -5.22 7.06
C LEU A 78 9.03 -5.96 5.76
N LYS A 79 10.30 -5.97 5.35
CA LYS A 79 10.79 -6.68 4.18
C LYS A 79 12.10 -7.37 4.53
N GLN A 80 12.27 -8.63 4.15
CA GLN A 80 13.56 -9.31 4.23
C GLN A 80 14.23 -9.23 2.86
N PRO A 81 15.34 -8.48 2.70
CA PRO A 81 15.96 -8.26 1.39
C PRO A 81 16.26 -9.55 0.64
N GLN A 82 16.75 -10.57 1.35
CA GLN A 82 17.17 -11.86 0.79
C GLN A 82 15.98 -12.67 0.24
N LEU A 83 14.78 -12.49 0.81
CA LEU A 83 13.57 -13.19 0.36
C LEU A 83 12.77 -12.37 -0.66
N CYS A 84 12.96 -11.04 -0.67
CA CYS A 84 12.09 -10.12 -1.40
C CYS A 84 12.77 -9.33 -2.50
N GLY A 85 13.85 -9.89 -3.06
CA GLY A 85 14.55 -9.31 -4.20
C GLY A 85 15.21 -7.97 -3.91
N GLY A 86 15.57 -7.71 -2.65
CA GLY A 86 16.28 -6.51 -2.21
C GLY A 86 15.55 -5.68 -1.15
N SER A 87 16.20 -4.61 -0.72
CA SER A 87 15.74 -3.71 0.34
C SER A 87 14.53 -2.84 -0.04
N PHE A 88 14.01 -2.08 0.93
CA PHE A 88 13.20 -0.90 0.58
C PHE A 88 14.06 0.10 -0.21
N SER A 89 13.45 0.81 -1.15
CA SER A 89 14.15 1.77 -2.00
C SER A 89 13.97 3.19 -1.46
N GLN A 90 15.08 3.87 -1.21
CA GLN A 90 15.07 5.30 -0.87
C GLN A 90 14.43 6.14 -1.99
N GLN A 91 14.61 5.73 -3.25
CA GLN A 91 14.01 6.40 -4.40
C GLN A 91 12.48 6.36 -4.36
N ILE A 92 11.88 5.24 -3.92
CA ILE A 92 10.42 5.13 -3.74
C ILE A 92 9.94 6.08 -2.63
N ILE A 93 10.71 6.23 -1.55
CA ILE A 93 10.39 7.18 -0.48
C ILE A 93 10.46 8.60 -1.02
N ASN A 94 11.48 8.94 -1.80
CA ASN A 94 11.59 10.25 -2.44
C ASN A 94 10.42 10.51 -3.39
N THR A 95 10.01 9.52 -4.20
CA THR A 95 8.79 9.60 -5.03
C THR A 95 7.59 9.98 -4.16
N HIS A 96 7.37 9.25 -3.07
CA HIS A 96 6.22 9.45 -2.20
C HIS A 96 6.25 10.83 -1.53
N MET A 97 7.41 11.25 -1.04
CA MET A 97 7.62 12.57 -0.46
C MET A 97 7.31 13.68 -1.47
N ALA A 98 7.83 13.59 -2.71
CA ALA A 98 7.59 14.59 -3.74
C ALA A 98 6.11 14.66 -4.13
N LEU A 99 5.47 13.51 -4.36
CA LEU A 99 4.03 13.45 -4.68
C LEU A 99 3.19 14.08 -3.56
N TYR A 100 3.53 13.81 -2.31
CA TYR A 100 2.82 14.35 -1.17
C TYR A 100 3.14 15.85 -0.99
N TYR A 101 4.38 16.21 -0.65
CA TYR A 101 4.71 17.57 -0.25
C TYR A 101 4.76 18.56 -1.41
N ASP A 102 5.38 18.21 -2.53
CA ASP A 102 5.65 19.15 -3.61
C ASP A 102 4.47 19.26 -4.59
N TYR A 103 3.86 18.12 -4.94
CA TYR A 103 2.69 18.08 -5.82
C TYR A 103 1.36 18.19 -5.07
N GLY A 104 1.37 18.19 -3.73
CA GLY A 104 0.17 18.39 -2.92
C GLY A 104 -0.86 17.26 -3.02
N ILE A 105 -0.45 16.05 -3.43
CA ILE A 105 -1.37 14.93 -3.59
C ILE A 105 -1.69 14.35 -2.21
N ARG A 106 -2.90 14.59 -1.72
CA ARG A 106 -3.37 14.18 -0.38
C ARG A 106 -4.22 12.90 -0.39
N GLN A 107 -4.51 12.37 -1.58
CA GLN A 107 -5.26 11.12 -1.78
C GLN A 107 -4.37 9.86 -1.70
N ILE A 108 -3.05 10.05 -1.51
CA ILE A 108 -2.12 8.98 -1.16
C ILE A 108 -1.85 9.02 0.35
N SER A 109 -1.33 7.94 0.92
CA SER A 109 -1.01 7.95 2.34
C SER A 109 0.02 9.03 2.66
N THR A 110 0.05 9.49 3.91
CA THR A 110 1.19 10.25 4.39
C THR A 110 2.49 9.45 4.17
N PRO A 111 3.61 10.12 3.87
CA PRO A 111 4.89 9.44 3.74
C PRO A 111 5.32 8.74 5.04
N PRO A 112 6.29 7.80 4.97
CA PRO A 112 6.82 7.14 6.16
C PRO A 112 7.35 8.14 7.20
N LEU A 113 7.24 7.77 8.47
CA LEU A 113 7.82 8.52 9.56
C LEU A 113 9.35 8.44 9.45
N ARG A 114 9.99 9.58 9.69
CA ARG A 114 11.44 9.65 9.87
C ARG A 114 11.77 9.26 11.31
N ALA A 115 12.70 8.33 11.49
CA ALA A 115 13.22 7.98 12.81
C ALA A 115 14.03 9.13 13.41
N ALA A 116 14.32 9.06 14.72
CA ALA A 116 15.19 10.00 15.43
C ALA A 116 16.61 10.08 14.83
N SER A 117 17.08 9.03 14.15
CA SER A 117 18.36 9.05 13.41
C SER A 117 18.32 9.94 12.15
N GLY A 118 17.13 10.26 11.66
CA GLY A 118 16.93 10.92 10.39
C GLY A 118 16.58 9.99 9.23
N ASP A 119 16.60 8.67 9.43
CA ASP A 119 16.34 7.68 8.37
C ASP A 119 14.86 7.30 8.27
N TYR A 120 14.39 7.04 7.05
CA TYR A 120 13.04 6.51 6.82
C TYR A 120 12.98 4.98 6.76
N ILE A 121 14.07 4.36 6.29
CA ILE A 121 14.25 2.91 6.25
C ILE A 121 15.19 2.55 7.39
N ASN A 122 14.73 1.69 8.28
CA ASN A 122 15.47 1.28 9.47
C ASN A 122 15.50 -0.24 9.56
N THR A 123 16.41 -0.80 10.35
CA THR A 123 16.53 -2.25 10.52
C THR A 123 15.83 -2.71 11.80
N LEU A 124 15.08 -3.82 11.73
CA LEU A 124 14.50 -4.51 12.88
C LEU A 124 14.82 -6.00 12.77
N GLY A 125 15.89 -6.45 13.43
CA GLY A 125 16.40 -7.82 13.23
C GLY A 125 16.91 -7.99 11.80
N ASP A 126 16.49 -9.04 11.11
CA ASP A 126 16.87 -9.31 9.71
C ASP A 126 15.97 -8.60 8.68
N TYR A 127 15.15 -7.64 9.13
CA TYR A 127 14.15 -6.97 8.32
C TYR A 127 14.53 -5.51 8.10
N ASP A 128 14.37 -5.03 6.87
CA ASP A 128 14.16 -3.62 6.63
C ASP A 128 12.74 -3.25 7.06
N ALA A 129 12.59 -2.08 7.65
CA ALA A 129 11.38 -1.61 8.27
C ALA A 129 11.09 -0.16 7.91
N ILE A 130 9.83 0.11 7.57
CA ILE A 130 9.28 1.46 7.44
C ILE A 130 8.02 1.57 8.29
N LEU A 131 7.83 2.72 8.94
CA LEU A 131 6.63 3.01 9.72
C LEU A 131 5.85 4.11 9.00
N VAL A 132 4.54 3.91 8.82
CA VAL A 132 3.66 4.86 8.11
C VAL A 132 2.45 5.14 8.99
N PRO A 133 1.88 6.36 9.02
CA PRO A 133 0.63 6.59 9.73
C PRO A 133 -0.48 5.71 9.18
N TYR A 134 -1.33 5.18 10.07
CA TYR A 134 -2.50 4.40 9.66
C TYR A 134 -3.59 5.33 9.13
N ILE A 135 -4.28 4.90 8.09
CA ILE A 135 -5.43 5.60 7.54
C ILE A 135 -6.65 4.72 7.73
N GLU A 136 -7.57 5.20 8.56
CA GLU A 136 -8.88 4.60 8.71
C GLU A 136 -9.68 4.70 7.41
N GLY A 137 -10.29 3.60 7.00
CA GLY A 137 -11.11 3.57 5.81
C GLY A 137 -11.49 2.16 5.38
N THR A 138 -12.55 2.09 4.57
CA THR A 138 -12.98 0.84 3.94
C THR A 138 -12.27 0.68 2.59
N PRO A 139 -11.57 -0.44 2.34
CA PRO A 139 -10.92 -0.66 1.06
C PRO A 139 -11.96 -0.86 -0.05
N ALA A 140 -11.62 -0.48 -1.28
CA ALA A 140 -12.51 -0.61 -2.43
C ALA A 140 -12.84 -2.07 -2.82
N TYR A 141 -12.17 -3.07 -2.23
CA TYR A 141 -12.57 -4.47 -2.37
C TYR A 141 -13.89 -4.77 -1.64
N ASP A 142 -14.14 -4.08 -0.52
CA ASP A 142 -15.32 -4.28 0.33
C ASP A 142 -16.45 -3.28 0.00
N MET A 143 -16.25 -2.39 -0.98
CA MET A 143 -17.26 -1.39 -1.37
C MET A 143 -17.23 -1.04 -2.85
N THR A 144 -18.39 -0.79 -3.43
CA THR A 144 -18.48 -0.19 -4.75
C THR A 144 -18.18 1.30 -4.68
N LEU A 145 -17.27 1.79 -5.53
CA LEU A 145 -17.01 3.23 -5.66
C LEU A 145 -18.19 3.93 -6.33
N SER A 146 -18.68 5.01 -5.72
CA SER A 146 -19.66 5.91 -6.34
C SER A 146 -19.10 6.60 -7.59
N ASP A 147 -19.97 7.06 -8.48
CA ASP A 147 -19.58 7.83 -9.68
C ASP A 147 -18.66 9.02 -9.35
N LEU A 148 -18.93 9.71 -8.23
CA LEU A 148 -18.09 10.82 -7.78
C LEU A 148 -16.69 10.34 -7.38
N GLN A 149 -16.57 9.22 -6.66
CA GLN A 149 -15.28 8.63 -6.28
C GLN A 149 -14.52 8.14 -7.51
N GLN A 150 -15.20 7.54 -8.48
CA GLN A 150 -14.59 7.12 -9.75
C GLN A 150 -14.03 8.30 -10.54
N ARG A 151 -14.80 9.40 -10.65
CA ARG A 151 -14.31 10.64 -11.30
C ARG A 151 -13.11 11.23 -10.56
N LYS A 152 -13.14 11.27 -9.22
CA LYS A 152 -12.01 11.73 -8.41
C LYS A 152 -10.77 10.86 -8.59
N LEU A 153 -10.94 9.54 -8.67
CA LEU A 153 -9.85 8.60 -8.95
C LEU A 153 -9.25 8.85 -10.34
N GLY A 154 -10.08 8.99 -11.38
CA GLY A 154 -9.61 9.30 -12.73
C GLY A 154 -8.84 10.62 -12.80
N ALA A 155 -9.34 11.67 -12.14
CA ALA A 155 -8.65 12.96 -12.05
C ALA A 155 -7.30 12.87 -11.29
N LEU A 156 -7.26 12.07 -10.22
CA LEU A 156 -6.03 11.81 -9.47
C LEU A 156 -4.99 11.10 -10.34
N VAL A 157 -5.37 10.04 -11.06
CA VAL A 157 -4.46 9.32 -11.97
C VAL A 157 -3.94 10.24 -13.07
N ALA A 158 -4.80 11.06 -13.67
CA ALA A 158 -4.37 12.05 -14.66
C ALA A 158 -3.40 13.09 -14.08
N THR A 159 -3.56 13.44 -12.81
CA THR A 159 -2.64 14.34 -12.09
C THR A 159 -1.28 13.67 -11.88
N LEU A 160 -1.28 12.41 -11.39
CA LEU A 160 -0.07 11.61 -11.20
C LEU A 160 0.74 11.47 -12.49
N HIS A 161 0.08 11.22 -13.63
CA HIS A 161 0.74 11.13 -14.93
C HIS A 161 1.38 12.44 -15.42
N ARG A 162 1.00 13.59 -14.86
CA ARG A 162 1.56 14.91 -15.21
C ARG A 162 2.70 15.33 -14.29
N CYS A 163 2.90 14.65 -13.16
CA CYS A 163 4.00 14.94 -12.24
C CYS A 163 5.34 14.73 -12.95
N LYS A 164 6.19 15.75 -12.92
CA LYS A 164 7.54 15.72 -13.50
C LYS A 164 8.56 15.53 -12.39
N LEU A 165 8.67 14.30 -11.92
CA LEU A 165 9.60 13.92 -10.87
C LEU A 165 11.06 14.10 -11.33
N HIS A 166 11.92 14.53 -10.40
CA HIS A 166 13.36 14.55 -10.58
C HIS A 166 13.92 13.12 -10.73
N ALA A 167 15.15 12.98 -11.23
CA ALA A 167 15.70 11.66 -11.57
C ALA A 167 15.77 10.72 -10.35
N ASP A 168 16.10 11.27 -9.18
CA ASP A 168 16.18 10.63 -7.87
C ASP A 168 14.82 10.45 -7.16
N GLU A 169 13.74 10.94 -7.77
CA GLU A 169 12.36 10.77 -7.31
C GLU A 169 11.55 9.85 -8.23
N ARG A 170 12.06 9.50 -9.41
CA ARG A 170 11.36 8.58 -10.31
C ARG A 170 11.47 7.17 -9.78
N PRO A 171 10.37 6.44 -9.57
CA PRO A 171 10.47 5.06 -9.12
C PRO A 171 11.27 4.24 -10.16
N PRO A 172 12.03 3.23 -9.72
CA PRO A 172 12.73 2.35 -10.66
C PRO A 172 11.70 1.73 -11.60
N VAL A 173 12.01 1.70 -12.90
CA VAL A 173 11.15 1.05 -13.88
C VAL A 173 11.12 -0.45 -13.57
N GLU A 174 9.96 -0.96 -13.17
CA GLU A 174 9.77 -2.39 -12.99
C GLU A 174 10.03 -3.08 -14.33
N ARG A 175 11.11 -3.86 -14.39
CA ARG A 175 11.38 -4.74 -15.52
C ARG A 175 10.55 -6.00 -15.30
N PHE A 176 9.30 -5.96 -15.77
CA PHE A 176 8.53 -7.19 -15.92
C PHE A 176 9.25 -8.05 -16.97
N SER A 177 10.07 -8.98 -16.49
CA SER A 177 10.58 -10.05 -17.33
C SER A 177 9.36 -10.91 -17.65
N LEU A 178 8.93 -10.90 -18.91
CA LEU A 178 7.98 -11.89 -19.41
C LEU A 178 8.72 -13.25 -19.35
N GLN A 179 8.58 -13.96 -18.22
CA GLN A 179 8.98 -15.36 -18.11
C GLN A 179 7.77 -16.24 -18.39
#